data_AF-A0A6C0L0S5-F1
#
_entry.id   AF-A0A6C0L0S5-F1
#
_cell.length_a   1.000
_cell.length_b   1.000
_cell.length_c   1.000
_cell.angle_alpha   90.00
_cell.angle_beta   90.00
_cell.angle_gamma   90.00
#
_symmetry.space_group_name_H-M   'P 1'
#
loop_
_entity.id
_entity.type
_entity.pdbx_description
1 polymer ?
#
loop_
_entity_poly.entity_id
_entity_poly.type
_entity_poly.pdbx_seq_one_letter_code
_entity_poly.pdbx_strand_id
1 'polypeptide(L)' 'MDEGIILNKHYKYLIINEEDGTTSIHTSLQDIIDYIKVIYEEKEKHISVTTLSRRLKGNSYYRNHDIIIKELTW' A
#
# COMPACT_ATOMS: atom_id res chain seq x y z
N MET A 1 -23.92 -10.15 -16.42
CA MET A 1 -23.13 -8.95 -16.71
C MET A 1 -22.53 -8.56 -15.38
N ASP A 2 -21.21 -8.71 -15.32
CA ASP A 2 -20.40 -8.89 -14.12
C ASP A 2 -20.66 -7.87 -13.02
N GLU A 3 -20.68 -8.39 -11.80
CA GLU A 3 -20.93 -7.70 -10.54
C GLU A 3 -20.04 -6.47 -10.42
N GLY A 4 -20.67 -5.31 -10.39
CA GLY A 4 -20.03 -4.06 -10.01
C GLY A 4 -19.44 -4.23 -8.62
N ILE A 5 -18.10 -4.27 -8.56
CA ILE A 5 -17.37 -4.29 -7.31
C ILE A 5 -17.57 -2.92 -6.64
N ILE A 6 -18.64 -2.77 -5.87
CA ILE A 6 -18.78 -1.71 -4.88
C ILE A 6 -17.90 -2.14 -3.70
N LEU A 7 -16.58 -1.95 -3.83
CA LEU A 7 -15.69 -1.95 -2.69
C LEU A 7 -15.66 -0.53 -2.11
N ASN A 8 -16.78 -0.11 -1.51
CA ASN A 8 -16.78 1.01 -0.58
C ASN A 8 -16.26 0.54 0.79
N LYS A 9 -15.16 -0.20 0.77
CA LYS A 9 -14.39 -0.51 1.98
C LYS A 9 -13.44 0.65 2.14
N HIS A 10 -13.67 1.47 3.16
CA HIS A 10 -12.80 2.57 3.54
C HIS A 10 -11.47 2.02 4.07
N TYR A 11 -10.67 1.42 3.20
CA TYR A 11 -9.36 0.91 3.53
C TYR A 11 -8.47 2.10 3.86
N LYS A 12 -8.06 2.19 5.12
CA LYS A 12 -6.96 3.07 5.53
C LYS A 12 -5.72 2.18 5.55
N TYR A 13 -4.72 2.50 4.74
CA TYR A 13 -3.44 1.83 4.77
C TYR A 13 -2.49 2.67 5.61
N LEU A 14 -1.90 2.06 6.63
CA LEU A 14 -0.85 2.65 7.41
C LEU A 14 0.49 2.33 6.74
N ILE A 15 1.23 3.35 6.36
CA ILE A 15 2.60 3.26 5.89
C ILE A 15 3.51 3.70 7.03
N ILE A 16 4.54 2.92 7.34
CA ILE A 16 5.57 3.22 8.32
C ILE A 16 6.90 3.18 7.60
N ASN A 17 7.64 4.29 7.62
CA ASN A 17 9.04 4.30 7.25
C ASN A 17 9.88 4.00 8.49
N GLU A 18 10.50 2.84 8.51
CA GLU A 18 11.38 2.39 9.59
C GLU A 18 12.72 3.14 9.59
N GLU A 19 13.11 3.79 8.49
CA GLU A 19 14.37 4.55 8.39
C GLU A 19 14.33 5.83 9.23
N ASP A 20 13.27 6.62 9.09
CA ASP A 20 13.13 7.91 9.77
C ASP A 20 12.04 7.91 10.87
N GLY A 21 11.20 6.87 10.91
CA GLY A 21 10.08 6.75 11.84
C GLY A 21 8.80 7.46 11.39
N THR A 22 8.76 8.07 10.20
CA THR A 22 7.53 8.68 9.68
C THR A 22 6.42 7.65 9.47
N THR A 23 5.20 8.09 9.75
CA THR A 23 3.99 7.31 9.50
C THR A 23 2.98 8.11 8.71
N SER A 24 2.40 7.50 7.68
CA SER A 24 1.41 8.13 6.80
C SER A 24 0.20 7.22 6.62
N ILE A 25 -0.98 7.81 6.49
CA ILE A 25 -2.24 7.06 6.27
C ILE A 25 -2.79 7.43 4.90
N HIS A 26 -3.05 6.40 4.09
CA HIS A 26 -3.57 6.55 2.74
C HIS A 26 -4.86 5.77 2.55
N THR A 27 -5.76 6.26 1.71
CA THR A 27 -7.05 5.59 1.44
C THR A 27 -7.05 4.80 0.13
N SER A 28 -6.08 5.04 -0.75
CA SER A 28 -5.93 4.32 -2.01
C SER A 28 -4.61 3.57 -2.07
N LEU A 29 -4.63 2.37 -2.64
CA LEU A 29 -3.42 1.64 -3.00
C LEU A 29 -2.55 2.40 -4.01
N GLN A 30 -3.16 3.26 -4.84
CA GLN A 30 -2.44 4.09 -5.79
C GLN A 30 -1.58 5.12 -5.06
N ASP A 31 -2.13 5.80 -4.05
CA ASP A 31 -1.38 6.79 -3.25
C ASP A 31 -0.18 6.16 -2.55
N ILE A 32 -0.33 4.93 -2.05
CA ILE A 32 0.78 4.17 -1.44
C ILE A 32 1.89 3.93 -2.45
N ILE A 33 1.54 3.57 -3.68
CA ILE A 33 2.55 3.30 -4.72
C ILE A 33 3.24 4.58 -5.15
N ASP A 34 2.52 5.68 -5.30
CA ASP A 34 3.12 6.98 -5.58
C ASP A 34 4.05 7.42 -4.43
N TYR A 35 3.66 7.19 -3.18
CA TYR A 35 4.52 7.45 -2.02
C TYR A 35 5.82 6.63 -2.05
N ILE A 36 5.75 5.32 -2.27
CA ILE A 36 6.95 4.46 -2.39
C ILE A 36 7.86 4.91 -3.53
N LYS A 37 7.27 5.28 -4.68
CA LYS A 37 8.03 5.75 -5.85
C LYS A 37 8.79 7.04 -5.58
N VAL A 38 8.20 7.96 -4.79
CA VAL A 38 8.86 9.20 -4.38
C VAL A 38 10.05 8.89 -3.46
N ILE A 39 9.91 7.94 -2.54
CA ILE A 39 10.98 7.59 -1.58
C ILE A 39 12.15 6.87 -2.27
N TYR A 40 11.86 5.88 -3.11
CA TYR A 40 12.88 5.02 -3.71
C TYR A 40 13.25 5.38 -5.15
N GLU A 41 13.05 6.66 -5.52
CA GLU A 41 13.38 7.31 -6.80
C GLU A 41 14.14 6.39 -7.79
N GLU A 42 13.38 5.77 -8.71
CA GLU A 42 13.84 4.90 -9.82
C GLU A 42 14.66 3.64 -9.48
N LYS A 43 15.09 3.42 -8.24
CA LYS A 43 15.96 2.28 -7.88
C LYS A 43 15.21 0.95 -7.72
N GLU A 44 13.91 0.98 -7.48
CA GLU A 44 13.13 -0.23 -7.28
C GLU A 44 12.14 -0.53 -8.41
N LYS A 45 12.15 -1.80 -8.82
CA LYS A 45 11.25 -2.40 -9.79
C LYS A 45 9.80 -2.09 -9.42
N HIS A 46 9.15 -1.27 -10.26
CA HIS A 46 7.70 -1.05 -10.38
C HIS A 46 6.81 -1.97 -9.53
N ILE A 47 6.63 -1.66 -8.24
CA ILE A 47 5.54 -2.25 -7.47
C ILE A 47 4.25 -1.80 -8.11
N SER A 48 3.52 -2.76 -8.66
CA SER A 48 2.23 -2.51 -9.30
C SER A 48 1.10 -2.62 -8.28
N VAL A 49 0.02 -1.85 -8.48
CA VAL A 49 -1.20 -1.88 -7.64
C VAL A 49 -1.70 -3.30 -7.46
N THR A 50 -1.69 -4.09 -8.54
CA THR A 50 -2.11 -5.49 -8.54
C THR A 50 -1.26 -6.38 -7.62
N THR A 51 0.06 -6.18 -7.62
CA THR A 51 0.99 -6.95 -6.76
C THR A 51 0.79 -6.60 -5.30
N LEU A 52 0.70 -5.31 -4.99
CA LEU A 52 0.48 -4.82 -3.64
C LEU A 52 -0.88 -5.28 -3.11
N SER A 53 -1.94 -5.13 -3.90
CA SER A 53 -3.29 -5.59 -3.57
C SER A 53 -3.32 -7.08 -3.29
N ARG A 54 -2.67 -7.91 -4.13
CA ARG A 54 -2.64 -9.36 -3.94
C ARG A 54 -1.90 -9.76 -2.67
N ARG A 55 -0.80 -9.09 -2.34
CA ARG A 55 -0.04 -9.35 -1.11
C ARG A 55 -0.84 -8.93 0.13
N LEU A 56 -1.47 -7.75 0.10
CA LEU A 56 -2.30 -7.25 1.21
C LEU A 56 -3.57 -8.08 1.44
N LYS A 57 -4.18 -8.64 0.37
CA LYS A 57 -5.31 -9.58 0.49
C LYS A 57 -4.92 -10.91 1.15
N GLY A 58 -3.69 -11.37 0.95
CA GLY A 58 -3.19 -12.63 1.53
C GLY A 58 -2.59 -12.46 2.91
N ASN A 59 -2.14 -11.25 3.24
CA ASN A 59 -1.52 -10.91 4.52
C ASN A 59 -1.78 -9.43 4.81
N SER A 60 -2.36 -9.09 5.96
CA SER A 60 -2.78 -7.71 6.29
C SER A 60 -1.62 -6.70 6.38
N TYR A 61 -0.37 -7.15 6.19
CA TYR A 61 0.79 -6.28 6.07
C TYR A 61 1.73 -6.73 4.95
N TYR A 62 2.43 -5.75 4.38
CA TYR A 62 3.45 -5.90 3.36
C TYR A 62 4.69 -5.09 3.77
N ARG A 63 5.87 -5.68 3.68
CA ARG A 63 7.15 -4.99 3.94
C ARG A 63 7.94 -4.89 2.66
N ASN A 64 8.40 -3.69 2.32
CA ASN A 64 9.33 -3.42 1.23
C ASN A 64 10.48 -2.58 1.75
N HIS A 65 11.69 -3.14 1.79
CA HIS A 65 12.84 -2.46 2.41
C HIS A 65 12.50 -1.98 3.83
N ASP A 66 12.61 -0.68 4.08
CA ASP A 66 12.34 -0.01 5.34
C ASP A 66 10.88 0.47 5.44
N ILE A 67 10.05 0.20 4.42
CA ILE A 67 8.63 0.57 4.41
C ILE A 67 7.74 -0.61 4.82
N ILE A 68 6.92 -0.42 5.85
CA ILE A 68 5.84 -1.33 6.23
C ILE A 68 4.50 -0.73 5.82
N ILE A 69 3.67 -1.51 5.13
CA ILE A 69 2.32 -1.15 4.70
C ILE A 69 1.35 -2.10 5.36
N LYS A 70 0.42 -1.58 6.18
CA LYS A 70 -0.58 -2.37 6.89
C LYS A 70 -1.98 -1.94 6.48
N GLU A 71 -2.81 -2.91 6.10
CA GLU A 71 -4.23 -2.69 5.89
C GLU A 71 -4.92 -2.52 7.24
N LEU A 72 -5.61 -1.39 7.44
CA LEU A 72 -6.47 -1.16 8.60
C LEU A 72 -7.91 -1.50 8.20
N THR A 73 -8.42 -2.62 8.71
CA THR A 73 -9.84 -2.95 8.64
C THR A 73 -10.56 -2.29 9.80
N TRP A 74 -11.54 -1.43 9.51
CA TRP A 74 -12.49 -0.86 10.47
C TRP A 74 -13.89 -1.36 10.13
#